data_AF-A0A0F9W675-F1
#
_entry.id   AF-A0A0F9W675-F1
#
_cell.length_a   1.000
_cell.length_b   1.000
_cell.length_c   1.000
_cell.angle_alpha   90.00
_cell.angle_beta   90.00
_cell.angle_gamma   90.00
#
_symmetry.space_group_name_H-M   'P 1'
#
loop_
_entity.id
_entity.type
_entity.pdbx_description
1 polymer ?
#
loop_
_entity_poly.entity_id
_entity_poly.type
_entity_poly.pdbx_seq_one_letter_code
_entity_poly.pdbx_strand_id
1 'polypeptide(L)'
;MNNEVIERAVVDMKELYTRLRGLTARNVGHSAQHEEKWFALAYELIVRNLNPCRYIKWAYDFFRRTNPDVYVTMITSLKMVRVFAKDHPDYEAEVRLAIRLQADTMNRQLALGRSPQEILEDKFLELGPVFRYIVALQFNLPAHADQLRGPAELDLACEPLYHRLIGGMLRRAKKCKSHCVF
;
A
#
# COMPACT_ATOMS: atom_id res chain seq x y z
N MET A 1 13.12 -23.65 7.20
CA MET A 1 12.42 -22.35 7.18
C MET A 1 11.62 -22.25 8.46
N ASN A 2 11.74 -21.17 9.23
CA ASN A 2 11.15 -21.08 10.57
C ASN A 2 9.61 -20.93 10.44
N ASN A 3 8.82 -21.81 11.06
CA ASN A 3 7.35 -21.81 10.95
C ASN A 3 6.74 -20.48 11.41
N GLU A 4 7.38 -19.81 12.38
CA GLU A 4 6.99 -18.50 12.90
C GLU A 4 6.95 -17.41 11.81
N VAL A 5 7.83 -17.48 10.80
CA VAL A 5 7.88 -16.50 9.71
C VAL A 5 6.68 -16.65 8.78
N ILE A 6 6.29 -17.90 8.49
CA ILE A 6 5.14 -18.22 7.66
C ILE A 6 3.85 -17.83 8.38
N GLU A 7 3.72 -18.20 9.65
CA GLU A 7 2.58 -17.85 10.49
C GLU A 7 2.39 -16.34 10.57
N ARG A 8 3.47 -15.59 10.79
CA ARG A 8 3.41 -14.13 10.82
C ARG A 8 2.97 -13.55 9.48
N ALA A 9 3.52 -14.04 8.38
CA ALA A 9 3.10 -13.61 7.05
C ALA A 9 1.62 -13.91 6.78
N VAL A 10 1.11 -15.07 7.22
CA VAL A 10 -0.31 -15.41 7.11
C VAL A 10 -1.19 -14.43 7.88
N VAL A 11 -0.82 -14.07 9.12
CA VAL A 11 -1.53 -13.08 9.93
C VAL A 11 -1.56 -11.73 9.21
N ASP A 12 -0.40 -11.22 8.81
CA ASP A 12 -0.28 -9.91 8.17
C ASP A 12 -1.08 -9.85 6.85
N MET A 13 -1.02 -10.92 6.04
CA MET A 13 -1.80 -11.03 4.81
C MET A 13 -3.31 -11.06 5.05
N LYS A 14 -3.79 -11.82 6.05
CA LYS A 14 -5.22 -11.90 6.40
C LYS A 14 -5.73 -10.58 6.93
N GLU A 15 -4.98 -9.91 7.80
CA GLU A 15 -5.32 -8.58 8.30
C GLU A 15 -5.41 -7.57 7.17
N LEU A 16 -4.40 -7.55 6.28
CA LEU A 16 -4.38 -6.67 5.13
C LEU A 16 -5.59 -6.91 4.22
N TYR A 17 -5.85 -8.17 3.88
CA TYR A 17 -7.01 -8.54 3.07
C TYR A 17 -8.34 -8.11 3.72
N THR A 18 -8.45 -8.25 5.05
CA THR A 18 -9.62 -7.77 5.81
C THR A 18 -9.79 -6.26 5.69
N ARG A 19 -8.70 -5.49 5.83
CA ARG A 19 -8.72 -4.03 5.68
C ARG A 19 -9.12 -3.62 4.26
N LEU A 20 -8.52 -4.24 3.24
CA LEU A 20 -8.88 -4.03 1.83
C LEU A 20 -10.36 -4.30 1.59
N ARG A 21 -10.89 -5.40 2.16
CA ARG A 21 -12.32 -5.74 2.09
C ARG A 21 -13.22 -4.77 2.84
N GLY A 22 -12.79 -4.22 3.97
CA GLY A 22 -13.55 -3.22 4.73
C GLY A 22 -13.90 -1.96 3.91
N LEU A 23 -13.12 -1.67 2.86
CA LEU A 23 -13.37 -0.58 1.93
C LEU A 23 -14.55 -0.85 0.97
N THR A 24 -14.93 -2.11 0.73
CA THR A 24 -15.88 -2.49 -0.33
C THR A 24 -17.04 -3.38 0.11
N ALA A 25 -16.85 -4.27 1.10
CA ALA A 25 -17.85 -5.26 1.53
C ALA A 25 -17.75 -5.52 3.04
N ARG A 26 -18.45 -4.69 3.83
CA ARG A 26 -18.35 -4.62 5.30
C ARG A 26 -18.85 -5.88 6.05
N ASN A 27 -19.54 -6.82 5.40
CA ASN A 27 -20.36 -7.83 6.09
C ASN A 27 -20.04 -9.31 5.82
N VAL A 28 -18.87 -9.66 5.27
CA VAL A 28 -18.54 -11.09 5.03
C VAL A 28 -17.27 -11.50 5.79
N GLY A 29 -17.37 -12.47 6.70
CA GLY A 29 -16.26 -12.99 7.49
C GLY A 29 -15.36 -13.98 6.72
N HIS A 30 -14.21 -14.32 7.30
CA HIS A 30 -13.35 -15.39 6.77
C HIS A 30 -14.00 -16.76 7.02
N SER A 31 -13.88 -17.69 6.06
CA SER A 31 -14.20 -19.10 6.28
C SER A 31 -12.94 -19.85 6.70
N ALA A 32 -13.02 -20.65 7.77
CA ALA A 32 -11.94 -21.51 8.26
C ALA A 32 -11.46 -22.55 7.22
N GLN A 33 -12.30 -22.85 6.22
CA GLN A 33 -11.99 -23.80 5.14
C GLN A 33 -10.87 -23.35 4.19
N HIS A 34 -10.26 -22.19 4.43
CA HIS A 34 -9.21 -21.62 3.58
C HIS A 34 -7.87 -21.42 4.30
N GLU A 35 -7.76 -21.82 5.57
CA GLU A 35 -6.56 -21.71 6.40
C GLU A 35 -5.32 -22.27 5.69
N GLU A 36 -5.38 -23.53 5.26
CA GLU A 36 -4.27 -24.23 4.58
C GLU A 36 -3.82 -23.52 3.29
N LYS A 37 -4.76 -22.90 2.56
CA LYS A 37 -4.45 -22.16 1.33
C LYS A 37 -3.66 -20.88 1.61
N TRP A 38 -3.90 -20.23 2.75
CA TRP A 38 -3.11 -19.07 3.16
C TRP A 38 -1.68 -19.45 3.53
N PHE A 39 -1.50 -20.56 4.23
CA PHE A 39 -0.17 -21.08 4.56
C PHE A 39 0.60 -21.50 3.30
N ALA A 40 -0.03 -22.22 2.38
CA ALA A 40 0.59 -22.58 1.10
C ALA A 40 0.99 -21.35 0.28
N LEU A 41 0.14 -20.32 0.25
CA LEU A 41 0.46 -19.05 -0.41
C LEU A 41 1.65 -18.33 0.25
N ALA A 42 1.64 -18.20 1.57
CA ALA A 42 2.71 -17.56 2.33
C ALA A 42 4.06 -18.24 2.06
N TYR A 43 4.06 -19.58 2.14
CA TYR A 43 5.23 -20.40 1.85
C TYR A 43 5.79 -20.11 0.46
N GLU A 44 4.95 -20.14 -0.58
CA GLU A 44 5.38 -19.92 -1.96
C GLU A 44 5.96 -18.52 -2.17
N LEU A 45 5.34 -17.50 -1.57
CA LEU A 45 5.82 -16.11 -1.66
C LEU A 45 7.18 -15.95 -0.98
N ILE A 46 7.34 -16.49 0.23
CA ILE A 46 8.60 -16.40 0.99
C ILE A 46 9.73 -17.13 0.28
N VAL A 47 9.51 -18.36 -0.21
CA VAL A 47 10.54 -19.14 -0.92
C VAL A 47 10.99 -18.46 -2.20
N ARG A 48 10.10 -17.72 -2.86
CA ARG A 48 10.41 -16.91 -4.05
C ARG A 48 10.98 -15.52 -3.74
N ASN A 49 11.20 -15.20 -2.46
CA ASN A 49 11.63 -13.88 -1.99
C ASN A 49 10.69 -12.75 -2.44
N LEU A 50 9.38 -13.01 -2.45
CA LEU A 50 8.32 -12.06 -2.80
C LEU A 50 7.68 -11.52 -1.53
N ASN A 51 7.34 -10.24 -1.53
CA ASN A 51 6.63 -9.61 -0.41
C ASN A 51 5.15 -10.09 -0.36
N PRO A 52 4.72 -10.78 0.72
CA PRO A 52 3.38 -11.33 0.78
C PRO A 52 2.29 -10.27 0.80
N CYS A 53 2.44 -9.21 1.59
CA CYS A 53 1.46 -8.12 1.68
C CYS A 53 1.30 -7.37 0.34
N ARG A 54 2.41 -7.15 -0.38
CA ARG A 54 2.37 -6.55 -1.72
C ARG A 54 1.60 -7.42 -2.70
N TYR A 55 1.84 -8.73 -2.69
CA TYR A 55 1.08 -9.66 -3.53
C TYR A 55 -0.42 -9.58 -3.20
N ILE A 56 -0.80 -9.55 -1.93
CA ILE A 56 -2.21 -9.45 -1.51
C ILE A 56 -2.88 -8.19 -2.05
N LYS A 57 -2.22 -7.04 -1.94
CA LYS A 57 -2.73 -5.78 -2.49
C LYS A 57 -2.84 -5.84 -4.02
N TRP A 58 -1.78 -6.28 -4.70
CA TRP A 58 -1.77 -6.43 -6.15
C TRP A 58 -2.88 -7.35 -6.65
N ALA A 59 -3.03 -8.52 -6.03
CA ALA A 59 -4.04 -9.50 -6.40
C ALA A 59 -5.44 -8.92 -6.19
N TYR A 60 -5.67 -8.26 -5.06
CA TYR A 60 -6.94 -7.58 -4.77
C TYR A 60 -7.28 -6.54 -5.84
N ASP A 61 -6.33 -5.66 -6.18
CA ASP A 61 -6.52 -4.63 -7.20
C ASP A 61 -6.75 -5.23 -8.60
N PHE A 62 -6.01 -6.30 -8.94
CA PHE A 62 -6.16 -7.03 -10.19
C PHE A 62 -7.56 -7.63 -10.35
N PHE A 63 -8.09 -8.27 -9.31
CA PHE A 63 -9.44 -8.82 -9.33
C PHE A 63 -10.51 -7.71 -9.39
N ARG A 64 -10.30 -6.59 -8.71
CA ARG A 64 -11.24 -5.45 -8.76
C ARG A 64 -11.29 -4.77 -10.10
N ARG A 65 -10.15 -4.62 -10.79
CA ARG A 65 -10.12 -4.04 -12.15
C ARG A 65 -10.84 -4.92 -13.16
N THR A 66 -10.73 -6.24 -13.00
CA THR A 66 -11.36 -7.19 -13.91
C THR A 66 -12.83 -7.42 -13.58
N ASN A 67 -13.22 -7.30 -12.31
CA ASN A 67 -14.60 -7.48 -11.85
C ASN A 67 -14.93 -6.50 -10.70
N PRO A 68 -15.34 -5.26 -11.00
CA PRO A 68 -15.50 -4.20 -9.99
C PRO A 68 -16.63 -4.46 -8.99
N ASP A 69 -17.64 -5.23 -9.39
CA ASP A 69 -18.86 -5.52 -8.62
C ASP A 69 -18.88 -6.93 -8.01
N VAL A 70 -17.88 -7.77 -8.33
CA VAL A 70 -17.85 -9.16 -7.89
C VAL A 70 -17.09 -9.27 -6.57
N TYR A 71 -17.70 -10.00 -5.64
CA TYR A 71 -17.04 -10.44 -4.41
C TYR A 71 -15.75 -11.19 -4.74
N VAL A 72 -14.60 -10.59 -4.43
CA VAL A 72 -13.31 -11.30 -4.51
C VAL A 72 -13.34 -12.36 -3.42
N THR A 73 -13.64 -13.60 -3.79
CA THR A 73 -13.80 -14.70 -2.83
C THR A 73 -12.46 -15.09 -2.22
N MET A 74 -11.37 -15.06 -2.99
CA MET A 74 -10.07 -15.56 -2.56
C MET A 74 -8.91 -15.15 -3.49
N ILE A 75 -7.81 -14.69 -2.91
CA ILE A 75 -6.58 -14.27 -3.61
C ILE A 75 -5.42 -15.29 -3.51
N THR A 76 -5.69 -16.50 -3.04
CA THR A 76 -4.68 -17.54 -2.71
C THR A 76 -4.23 -18.40 -3.89
N SER A 77 -4.46 -17.96 -5.13
CA SER A 77 -4.10 -18.73 -6.33
C SER A 77 -2.58 -18.76 -6.55
N LEU A 78 -1.95 -19.92 -6.43
CA LEU A 78 -0.52 -20.11 -6.73
C LEU A 78 -0.16 -19.80 -8.19
N LYS A 79 -1.12 -19.93 -9.13
CA LYS A 79 -0.90 -19.51 -10.53
C LYS A 79 -0.67 -18.00 -10.63
N MET A 80 -1.40 -17.22 -9.83
CA MET A 80 -1.27 -15.76 -9.80
C MET A 80 0.05 -15.30 -9.18
N VAL A 81 0.63 -16.08 -8.27
CA VAL A 81 1.98 -15.83 -7.74
C VAL A 81 3.02 -15.85 -8.87
N ARG A 82 2.90 -16.76 -9.85
CA ARG A 82 3.82 -16.82 -10.99
C ARG A 82 3.69 -15.61 -11.91
N VAL A 83 2.46 -15.13 -12.12
CA VAL A 83 2.20 -13.90 -12.88
C VAL A 83 2.83 -12.70 -12.16
N PHE A 84 2.56 -12.55 -10.87
CA PHE A 84 3.16 -11.51 -10.03
C PHE A 84 4.69 -11.54 -10.06
N ALA A 85 5.30 -12.71 -9.94
CA ALA A 85 6.77 -12.85 -9.99
C ALA A 85 7.36 -12.45 -11.35
N LYS A 86 6.64 -12.72 -12.45
CA LYS A 86 7.07 -12.36 -13.81
C LYS A 86 6.97 -10.86 -14.06
N ASP A 87 5.94 -10.22 -13.54
CA ASP A 87 5.67 -8.79 -13.74
C ASP A 87 6.55 -7.90 -12.83
N HIS A 88 7.12 -8.47 -11.77
CA HIS A 88 7.96 -7.75 -10.80
C HIS A 88 9.35 -8.40 -10.62
N PRO A 89 10.19 -8.46 -11.68
CA PRO A 89 11.49 -9.13 -11.62
C PRO A 89 12.53 -8.36 -10.78
N ASP A 90 12.39 -7.04 -10.65
CA ASP A 90 13.27 -6.19 -9.84
C ASP A 90 12.46 -5.27 -8.91
N TYR A 91 11.93 -5.89 -7.86
CA TYR A 91 11.06 -5.28 -6.87
C TYR A 91 11.65 -3.99 -6.25
N GLU A 92 12.91 -4.02 -5.81
CA GLU A 92 13.50 -2.87 -5.13
C GLU A 92 13.72 -1.70 -6.10
N ALA A 93 14.19 -1.97 -7.32
CA ALA A 93 14.37 -0.93 -8.34
C ALA A 93 13.03 -0.29 -8.73
N GLU A 94 11.97 -1.09 -8.90
CA GLU A 94 10.63 -0.60 -9.21
C GLU A 94 10.09 0.33 -8.11
N VAL A 95 10.22 -0.07 -6.83
CA VAL A 95 9.75 0.75 -5.71
C VAL A 95 10.54 2.06 -5.61
N ARG A 96 11.87 2.00 -5.80
CA ARG A 96 12.71 3.20 -5.81
C ARG A 96 12.32 4.15 -6.94
N LEU A 97 12.07 3.61 -8.13
CA LEU A 97 11.62 4.41 -9.27
C LEU A 97 10.25 5.04 -9.01
N ALA A 98 9.28 4.27 -8.52
CA ALA A 98 7.94 4.77 -8.21
C ALA A 98 7.96 5.88 -7.13
N ILE A 99 8.81 5.74 -6.11
CA ILE A 99 9.04 6.77 -5.09
C ILE A 99 9.65 8.03 -5.71
N ARG A 100 10.67 7.87 -6.56
CA ARG A 100 11.34 8.99 -7.21
C ARG A 100 10.38 9.77 -8.09
N LEU A 101 9.61 9.09 -8.95
CA LEU A 101 8.64 9.72 -9.84
C LEU A 101 7.58 10.50 -9.06
N GLN A 102 7.06 9.95 -7.96
CA GLN A 102 6.09 10.65 -7.11
C GLN A 102 6.70 11.87 -6.41
N ALA A 103 7.94 11.76 -5.90
CA ALA A 103 8.66 12.88 -5.30
C ALA A 103 8.93 14.00 -6.31
N ASP A 104 9.40 13.65 -7.50
CA ASP A 104 9.67 14.59 -8.60
C ASP A 104 8.38 15.26 -9.06
N THR A 105 7.30 14.50 -9.19
CA THR A 105 5.96 15.02 -9.52
C THR A 105 5.50 16.03 -8.48
N MET A 106 5.52 15.66 -7.20
CA MET A 106 5.15 16.54 -6.09
C MET A 106 5.97 17.84 -6.10
N ASN A 107 7.30 17.72 -6.17
CA ASN A 107 8.21 18.88 -6.18
C ASN A 107 7.97 19.78 -7.40
N ARG A 108 7.71 19.19 -8.57
CA ARG A 108 7.41 19.94 -9.80
C ARG A 108 6.10 20.71 -9.66
N GLN A 109 5.04 20.11 -9.12
CA GLN A 109 3.77 20.81 -8.93
C GLN A 109 3.92 22.00 -7.97
N LEU A 110 4.68 21.83 -6.88
CA LEU A 110 4.99 22.92 -5.95
C LEU A 110 5.81 24.03 -6.63
N ALA A 111 6.80 23.67 -7.45
CA ALA A 111 7.62 24.63 -8.20
C ALA A 111 6.83 25.41 -9.25
N LEU A 112 5.75 24.82 -9.78
CA LEU A 112 4.80 25.49 -10.68
C LEU A 112 3.85 26.46 -9.95
N GLY A 113 4.00 26.61 -8.63
CA GLY A 113 3.19 27.53 -7.83
C GLY A 113 1.81 27.00 -7.45
N ARG A 114 1.53 25.71 -7.70
CA ARG A 114 0.27 25.10 -7.25
C ARG A 114 0.25 25.03 -5.73
N SER A 115 -0.89 25.39 -5.15
CA SER A 115 -1.13 25.24 -3.73
C SER A 115 -1.16 23.76 -3.33
N PRO A 116 -0.79 23.44 -2.08
CA PRO A 116 -0.90 22.08 -1.56
C PRO A 116 -2.32 21.51 -1.69
N GLN A 117 -3.36 22.33 -1.54
CA GLN A 117 -4.76 21.95 -1.71
C GLN A 117 -5.04 21.52 -3.15
N GLU A 118 -4.63 22.32 -4.14
CA GLU A 118 -4.79 21.96 -5.57
C GLU A 118 -4.08 20.66 -5.91
N ILE A 119 -2.92 20.39 -5.30
CA ILE A 119 -2.18 19.13 -5.51
C ILE A 119 -2.94 17.94 -4.91
N LEU A 120 -3.56 18.11 -3.74
CA LEU A 120 -4.30 17.05 -3.04
C LEU A 120 -5.65 16.74 -3.71
N GLU A 121 -6.30 17.74 -4.27
CA GLU A 121 -7.62 17.61 -4.92
C GLU A 121 -7.53 17.13 -6.38
N ASP A 122 -6.36 17.25 -7.01
CA ASP A 122 -6.14 16.83 -8.38
C ASP A 122 -6.15 15.30 -8.52
N LYS A 123 -7.19 14.78 -9.16
CA LYS A 123 -7.38 13.34 -9.40
C LYS A 123 -6.54 12.81 -10.57
N PHE A 124 -6.03 13.69 -11.43
CA PHE A 124 -5.21 13.32 -12.58
C PHE A 124 -3.73 13.24 -12.23
N LEU A 125 -3.34 13.79 -11.08
CA LEU A 125 -1.98 13.65 -10.59
C LEU A 125 -1.73 12.22 -10.11
N GLU A 126 -0.74 11.55 -10.71
CA GLU A 126 -0.28 10.22 -10.31
C GLU A 126 0.53 10.26 -8.99
N LEU A 127 -0.12 10.75 -7.94
CA LEU A 127 0.42 10.83 -6.59
C LEU A 127 -0.31 9.83 -5.71
N GLY A 128 0.43 8.85 -5.20
CA GLY A 128 -0.09 7.80 -4.34
C GLY A 128 -0.51 8.34 -2.96
N PRO A 129 -1.33 7.56 -2.22
CA PRO A 129 -1.82 7.92 -0.89
C PRO A 129 -0.75 8.39 0.08
N VAL A 130 0.43 7.74 0.11
CA VAL A 130 1.51 8.12 1.02
C VAL A 130 2.07 9.51 0.71
N PHE A 131 2.27 9.84 -0.56
CA PHE A 131 2.81 11.14 -0.94
C PHE A 131 1.77 12.25 -0.75
N ARG A 132 0.49 12.00 -1.06
CA ARG A 132 -0.60 12.93 -0.71
C ARG A 132 -0.65 13.17 0.81
N TYR A 133 -0.51 12.11 1.61
CA TYR A 133 -0.46 12.24 3.06
C TYR A 133 0.76 13.06 3.54
N ILE A 134 1.93 12.88 2.93
CA ILE A 134 3.12 13.69 3.22
C ILE A 134 2.87 15.17 2.91
N VAL A 135 2.28 15.50 1.75
CA VAL A 135 1.91 16.88 1.40
C VAL A 135 0.97 17.46 2.45
N ALA A 136 -0.11 16.76 2.79
CA ALA A 136 -1.09 17.23 3.77
C ALA A 136 -0.44 17.50 5.14
N LEU A 137 0.48 16.65 5.59
CA LEU A 137 1.22 16.86 6.83
C LEU A 137 2.20 18.04 6.76
N GLN A 138 2.98 18.12 5.68
CA GLN A 138 4.03 19.14 5.52
C GLN A 138 3.44 20.55 5.46
N PHE A 139 2.25 20.71 4.87
CA PHE A 139 1.59 22.00 4.70
C PHE A 139 0.44 22.23 5.70
N ASN A 140 0.40 21.47 6.79
CA ASN A 140 -0.55 21.62 7.89
C ASN A 140 -2.03 21.63 7.45
N LEU A 141 -2.43 20.63 6.66
CA LEU A 141 -3.81 20.44 6.19
C LEU A 141 -4.46 19.26 6.94
N PRO A 142 -4.95 19.46 8.19
CA PRO A 142 -5.39 18.37 9.06
C PRO A 142 -6.56 17.57 8.49
N ALA A 143 -7.57 18.25 7.92
CA ALA A 143 -8.73 17.57 7.33
C ALA A 143 -8.34 16.59 6.21
N HIS A 144 -7.40 16.99 5.35
CA HIS A 144 -6.87 16.13 4.29
C HIS A 144 -6.00 15.01 4.87
N ALA A 145 -5.16 15.32 5.86
CA ALA A 145 -4.30 14.33 6.50
C ALA A 145 -5.13 13.21 7.13
N ASP A 146 -6.24 13.53 7.79
CA ASP A 146 -7.11 12.54 8.43
C ASP A 146 -7.81 11.63 7.39
N GLN A 147 -8.27 12.21 6.27
CA GLN A 147 -8.87 11.44 5.17
C GLN A 147 -7.85 10.49 4.50
N LEU A 148 -6.61 10.93 4.36
CA LEU A 148 -5.55 10.18 3.66
C LEU A 148 -4.81 9.19 4.55
N ARG A 149 -4.95 9.30 5.88
CA ARG A 149 -4.22 8.48 6.85
C ARG A 149 -4.44 6.99 6.65
N GLY A 150 -5.69 6.55 6.56
CA GLY A 150 -6.02 5.12 6.38
C GLY A 150 -5.41 4.53 5.11
N PRO A 151 -5.65 5.13 3.93
CA PRO A 151 -5.02 4.72 2.68
C PRO A 151 -3.48 4.74 2.71
N ALA A 152 -2.87 5.75 3.33
CA ALA A 152 -1.41 5.84 3.43
C ALA A 152 -0.82 4.78 4.38
N GLU A 153 -1.44 4.52 5.52
CA GLU A 153 -1.03 3.46 6.45
C GLU A 153 -1.14 2.07 5.82
N LEU A 154 -2.17 1.86 4.98
CA LEU A 154 -2.34 0.64 4.22
C LEU A 154 -1.19 0.44 3.22
N ASP A 155 -0.84 1.47 2.47
CA ASP A 155 0.27 1.43 1.51
C ASP A 155 1.61 1.18 2.19
N LEU A 156 1.88 1.86 3.31
CA LEU A 156 3.09 1.66 4.11
C LEU A 156 3.20 0.24 4.67
N ALA A 157 2.09 -0.35 5.09
CA ALA A 157 2.07 -1.74 5.56
C ALA A 157 2.33 -2.75 4.44
N CYS A 158 1.91 -2.44 3.20
CA CYS A 158 2.14 -3.29 2.03
C CYS A 158 3.57 -3.18 1.49
N GLU A 159 4.24 -2.06 1.75
CA GLU A 159 5.51 -1.72 1.11
C GLU A 159 6.57 -1.26 2.14
N PRO A 160 7.24 -2.20 2.83
CA PRO A 160 8.22 -1.90 3.86
C PRO A 160 9.39 -1.03 3.38
N LEU A 161 9.70 -1.08 2.09
CA LEU A 161 10.72 -0.22 1.49
C LEU A 161 10.38 1.27 1.59
N TYR A 162 9.11 1.67 1.69
CA TYR A 162 8.76 3.08 1.91
C TYR A 162 9.33 3.60 3.23
N HIS A 163 9.29 2.80 4.31
CA HIS A 163 9.88 3.21 5.59
C HIS A 163 11.39 3.42 5.48
N ARG A 164 12.07 2.60 4.68
CA ARG A 164 13.51 2.73 4.42
C ARG A 164 13.84 3.93 3.53
N LEU A 165 13.07 4.13 2.46
CA LEU A 165 13.41 5.06 1.37
C LEU A 165 12.89 6.48 1.61
N ILE A 166 11.70 6.64 2.19
CA ILE A 166 11.08 7.96 2.45
C ILE A 166 10.75 8.21 3.92
N GLY A 167 11.22 7.34 4.83
CA GLY A 167 11.02 7.52 6.28
C GLY A 167 11.51 8.88 6.81
N GLY A 168 12.57 9.43 6.22
CA GLY A 168 13.04 10.79 6.54
C GLY A 168 12.03 11.88 6.17
N MET A 169 11.38 11.78 5.01
CA MET A 169 10.33 12.71 4.57
C MET A 169 9.12 12.64 5.50
N LEU A 170 8.65 11.43 5.81
CA LEU A 170 7.53 11.20 6.74
C LEU A 170 7.81 11.78 8.12
N ARG A 171 9.02 11.58 8.67
CA ARG A 171 9.40 12.15 9.98
C ARG A 171 9.43 13.67 9.96
N ARG A 172 9.98 14.29 8.90
CA ARG A 172 9.98 15.75 8.77
C ARG A 172 8.57 16.32 8.68
N ALA A 173 7.72 15.73 7.84
CA ALA A 173 6.33 16.15 7.69
C ALA A 173 5.54 16.05 9.01
N LYS A 174 5.77 14.98 9.79
CA LYS A 174 5.15 14.84 11.13
C LYS A 174 5.64 15.87 12.14
N LYS A 175 6.92 16.28 12.09
CA LYS A 175 7.49 17.31 12.98
C LYS A 175 6.94 18.71 12.70
N CYS A 176 6.58 19.03 11.45
CA CYS A 176 5.93 20.30 11.12
C CYS A 176 4.60 20.50 11.88
N LYS A 177 3.90 19.41 12.24
CA LYS A 177 2.69 19.45 13.07
C LYS A 177 2.94 19.91 14.51
N SER A 178 4.18 19.76 15.02
CA SER A 178 4.56 20.08 16.40
C SER A 178 5.07 21.51 16.60
N HIS A 179 5.34 22.25 15.52
CA HIS A 179 5.92 23.60 15.56
C HIS A 179 4.96 24.70 15.10
N CYS A 180 3.74 24.35 14.69
CA CYS A 180 2.69 25.29 14.34
C CYS A 180 1.55 25.19 15.36
N VAL A 181 1.83 25.59 16.60
CA VAL A 181 0.82 26.09 17.53
C VAL A 181 0.92 27.61 17.44
N PHE A 182 0.05 28.21 16.62
CA PHE A 182 -0.22 29.65 16.63
C PHE A 182 -1.58 29.86 17.29
#